data_AF-A0A8I1KIM1-F1
#
_entry.id   AF-A0A8I1KIM1-F1
#
_cell.length_a   1.000
_cell.length_b   1.000
_cell.length_c   1.000
_cell.angle_alpha   90.00
_cell.angle_beta   90.00
_cell.angle_gamma   90.00
#
_symmetry.space_group_name_H-M   'P 1'
#
loop_
_entity.id
_entity.type
_entity.pdbx_description
1 polymer ?
#
loop_
_entity_poly.entity_id
_entity_poly.type
_entity_poly.pdbx_seq_one_letter_code
_entity_poly.pdbx_strand_id
1 'polypeptide(L)'
;MSLETQIDQKIGEVRTEALDLSFGEIANLHENKELIIQPEYQRLFRWSVEQKSRLVESILLELPIPQIFVIENANGVYELIDGLQRISTVLQFFDSRVLSLDPLTLSGCDIIKDLNGKKFEDLPLSLRLRIKRSSLRTIVIKRQSKSFLRYEMFKRLNTGGSILSPQEIRNCSSRMLGEGGAEFYAFLQDLTNHPSFKLTTSTISEVDADQKGDEELVLRFFAAKNYQDGYRGNIRDWLDEYMESILLKRLDFNLDSERGDFCDLFDLVSDKLGVTAFVKFRGAAPVGGLAPAYYEAITI
;
A
#
# COMPACT_ATOMS: atom_id res chain seq x y z
N MET A 1 7.53 -29.63 23.82
CA MET A 1 8.00 -29.58 22.41
C MET A 1 9.32 -28.83 22.41
N SER A 2 10.40 -29.36 21.81
CA SER A 2 11.69 -28.65 21.75
C SER A 2 11.59 -27.41 20.84
N LEU A 3 12.51 -26.46 21.03
CA LEU A 3 12.59 -25.26 20.18
C LEU A 3 12.74 -25.64 18.70
N GLU A 4 13.57 -26.63 18.40
CA GLU A 4 13.77 -27.17 17.04
C GLU A 4 12.45 -27.67 16.43
N THR A 5 11.67 -28.47 17.17
CA THR A 5 10.37 -28.95 16.67
C THR A 5 9.38 -27.81 16.43
N GLN A 6 9.40 -26.76 17.26
CA GLN A 6 8.53 -25.60 17.06
C GLN A 6 8.92 -24.81 15.80
N ILE A 7 10.23 -24.66 15.54
CA ILE A 7 10.75 -23.99 14.33
C ILE A 7 10.40 -24.80 13.08
N ASP A 8 10.67 -26.11 13.08
CA ASP A 8 10.41 -26.98 11.92
C ASP A 8 8.92 -27.01 11.56
N GLN A 9 8.04 -27.04 12.57
CA GLN A 9 6.60 -26.93 12.36
C GLN A 9 6.21 -25.62 11.66
N LYS A 10 6.90 -24.52 11.95
CA LYS A 10 6.60 -23.20 11.35
C LYS A 10 7.19 -23.01 9.96
N ILE A 11 8.36 -23.58 9.66
CA ILE A 11 8.99 -23.49 8.34
C ILE A 11 8.08 -24.08 7.25
N GLY A 12 7.40 -25.20 7.52
CA GLY A 12 6.51 -25.85 6.55
C GLY A 12 5.20 -25.11 6.24
N GLU A 13 4.89 -24.03 6.97
CA GLU A 13 3.65 -23.28 6.85
C GLU A 13 3.72 -22.13 5.81
N VAL A 14 4.91 -21.80 5.32
CA VAL A 14 5.14 -20.85 4.21
C VAL A 14 5.74 -21.59 3.03
N ARG A 15 5.12 -21.43 1.86
CA ARG A 15 5.62 -21.97 0.60
C ARG A 15 5.91 -20.81 -0.34
N THR A 16 7.17 -20.65 -0.69
CA THR A 16 7.61 -19.68 -1.69
C THR A 16 8.19 -20.39 -2.90
N GLU A 17 8.05 -19.75 -4.06
CA GLU A 17 8.71 -20.14 -5.30
C GLU A 17 9.45 -18.92 -5.85
N ALA A 18 10.65 -19.14 -6.39
CA ALA A 18 11.42 -18.11 -7.07
C ALA A 18 11.30 -18.31 -8.58
N LEU A 19 10.78 -17.29 -9.28
CA LEU A 19 10.66 -17.24 -10.73
C LEU A 19 11.50 -16.07 -11.26
N ASP A 20 11.98 -16.17 -12.50
CA ASP A 20 12.59 -15.06 -13.22
C ASP A 20 11.65 -14.67 -14.36
N LEU A 21 10.84 -13.63 -14.14
CA LEU A 21 9.87 -13.14 -15.12
C LEU A 21 10.50 -12.01 -15.94
N SER A 22 10.47 -12.10 -17.26
CA SER A 22 10.85 -10.99 -18.12
C SER A 22 9.88 -9.83 -18.00
N PHE A 23 10.34 -8.60 -18.21
CA PHE A 23 9.44 -7.45 -18.22
C PHE A 23 8.35 -7.55 -19.30
N GLY A 24 8.64 -8.21 -20.42
CA GLY A 24 7.64 -8.52 -21.44
C GLY A 24 6.54 -9.47 -20.93
N GLU A 25 6.91 -10.51 -20.19
CA GLU A 25 5.94 -11.40 -19.54
C GLU A 25 5.14 -10.69 -18.45
N ILE A 26 5.79 -9.86 -17.61
CA ILE A 26 5.12 -9.05 -16.59
C ILE A 26 4.06 -8.12 -17.23
N ALA A 27 4.40 -7.49 -18.36
CA ALA A 27 3.46 -6.65 -19.10
C ALA A 27 2.25 -7.44 -19.61
N ASN A 28 2.47 -8.62 -20.20
CA ASN A 28 1.39 -9.49 -20.68
C ASN A 28 0.51 -10.00 -19.52
N LEU A 29 1.11 -10.46 -18.42
CA LEU A 29 0.38 -10.90 -17.22
C LEU A 29 -0.50 -9.77 -16.68
N HIS A 30 0.01 -8.54 -16.64
CA HIS A 30 -0.77 -7.39 -16.20
C HIS A 30 -1.92 -7.06 -17.17
N GLU A 31 -1.66 -7.05 -18.47
CA GLU A 31 -2.67 -6.79 -19.51
C GLU A 31 -3.81 -7.83 -19.46
N ASN A 32 -3.47 -9.10 -19.23
CA ASN A 32 -4.43 -10.20 -19.09
C ASN A 32 -5.13 -10.25 -17.72
N LYS A 33 -4.81 -9.34 -16.78
CA LYS A 33 -5.30 -9.35 -15.39
C LYS A 33 -4.90 -10.61 -14.61
N GLU A 34 -3.78 -11.22 -15.00
CA GLU A 34 -3.14 -12.37 -14.34
C GLU A 34 -2.07 -11.91 -13.33
N LEU A 35 -1.59 -10.66 -13.45
CA LEU A 35 -0.84 -9.93 -12.44
C LEU A 35 -1.61 -8.65 -12.08
N ILE A 36 -2.21 -8.65 -10.90
CA ILE A 36 -2.88 -7.49 -10.33
C ILE A 36 -1.83 -6.60 -9.68
N ILE A 37 -1.59 -5.47 -10.33
CA ILE A 37 -0.96 -4.31 -9.71
C ILE A 37 -2.15 -3.45 -9.29
N GLN A 38 -2.38 -3.30 -7.99
CA GLN A 38 -3.35 -2.34 -7.45
C GLN A 38 -2.59 -1.08 -7.01
N PRO A 39 -2.19 -0.20 -7.94
CA PRO A 39 -1.67 1.07 -7.55
C PRO A 39 -2.83 1.95 -7.08
N GLU A 40 -2.75 2.43 -5.85
CA GLU A 40 -3.37 3.70 -5.54
C GLU A 40 -2.64 4.76 -6.38
N TYR A 41 -3.38 5.60 -7.12
CA TYR A 41 -2.82 6.55 -8.08
C TYR A 41 -1.65 7.34 -7.48
N GLN A 42 -1.81 7.82 -6.25
CA GLN A 42 -0.78 8.53 -5.47
C GLN A 42 0.54 7.75 -5.32
N ARG A 43 0.48 6.42 -5.16
CA ARG A 43 1.69 5.60 -5.04
C ARG A 43 2.51 5.55 -6.33
N LEU A 44 1.90 5.66 -7.51
CA LEU A 44 2.63 5.59 -8.79
C LEU A 44 3.63 6.74 -8.99
N PHE A 45 3.50 7.81 -8.20
CA PHE A 45 4.29 9.03 -8.31
C PHE A 45 5.33 9.20 -7.18
N ARG A 46 5.53 8.20 -6.31
CA ARG A 46 6.53 8.29 -5.23
C ARG A 46 7.97 8.38 -5.73
N TRP A 47 8.30 7.70 -6.83
CA TRP A 47 9.61 7.85 -7.45
C TRP A 47 9.66 9.08 -8.35
N SER A 48 10.71 9.90 -8.15
CA SER A 48 11.05 10.98 -9.06
C SER A 48 11.39 10.43 -10.45
N VAL A 49 11.27 11.28 -11.48
CA VAL A 49 11.65 10.91 -12.86
C VAL A 49 13.11 10.44 -12.92
N GLU A 50 13.99 11.03 -12.11
CA GLU A 50 15.39 10.60 -11.98
C GLU A 50 15.52 9.18 -11.44
N GLN A 51 14.80 8.82 -10.36
CA GLN A 51 14.81 7.46 -9.82
C GLN A 51 14.29 6.43 -10.83
N LYS A 52 13.18 6.78 -11.51
CA LYS A 52 12.61 5.97 -12.59
C LYS A 52 13.62 5.75 -13.73
N SER A 53 14.32 6.82 -14.13
CA SER A 53 15.27 6.79 -15.23
C SER A 53 16.53 5.98 -14.90
N ARG A 54 17.05 6.09 -13.67
CA ARG A 54 18.18 5.28 -13.19
C ARG A 54 17.85 3.79 -13.14
N LEU A 55 16.60 3.42 -12.85
CA LEU A 55 16.18 2.02 -12.96
C LEU A 55 16.26 1.54 -14.42
N VAL A 56 15.73 2.31 -15.37
CA VAL A 56 15.78 1.94 -16.80
C VAL A 56 17.22 1.84 -17.30
N GLU A 57 18.08 2.78 -16.90
CA GLU A 57 19.52 2.74 -17.18
C GLU A 57 20.18 1.48 -16.59
N SER A 58 19.85 1.14 -15.34
CA SER A 58 20.34 -0.09 -14.69
C SER A 58 19.94 -1.35 -15.45
N ILE A 59 18.71 -1.42 -15.97
CA ILE A 59 18.23 -2.54 -16.79
C ILE A 59 19.04 -2.65 -18.09
N LEU A 60 19.27 -1.52 -18.78
CA LEU A 60 20.02 -1.47 -20.03
C LEU A 60 21.49 -1.87 -19.86
N LEU A 61 22.05 -1.55 -18.70
CA LEU A 61 23.41 -1.88 -18.27
C LEU A 61 23.54 -3.28 -17.63
N GLU A 62 22.44 -4.02 -17.53
CA GLU A 62 22.42 -5.38 -16.93
C GLU A 62 22.91 -5.38 -15.46
N LEU A 63 22.69 -4.29 -14.74
CA LEU A 63 22.98 -4.18 -13.32
C LEU A 63 21.95 -4.95 -12.49
N PRO A 64 22.34 -5.51 -11.32
CA PRO A 64 21.42 -6.24 -10.45
C PRO A 64 20.33 -5.30 -9.91
N ILE A 65 19.07 -5.72 -10.06
CA ILE A 65 17.90 -5.01 -9.55
C ILE A 65 17.27 -5.85 -8.45
N PRO A 66 16.83 -5.26 -7.33
CA PRO A 66 16.25 -6.04 -6.25
C PRO A 66 14.94 -6.70 -6.68
N GLN A 67 14.73 -7.92 -6.17
CA GLN A 67 13.58 -8.77 -6.47
C GLN A 67 12.24 -8.15 -6.08
N ILE A 68 11.16 -8.64 -6.68
CA ILE A 68 9.77 -8.31 -6.33
C ILE A 68 9.11 -9.46 -5.57
N PHE A 69 8.04 -9.16 -4.86
CA PHE A 69 7.24 -10.16 -4.17
C PHE A 69 5.79 -10.08 -4.63
N VAL A 70 5.21 -11.25 -4.89
CA VAL A 70 3.80 -11.40 -5.26
C VAL A 70 3.15 -12.48 -4.40
N ILE A 71 1.85 -12.38 -4.19
CA ILE A 71 1.04 -13.45 -3.58
C ILE A 71 0.18 -14.07 -4.66
N GLU A 72 0.14 -15.40 -4.70
CA GLU A 72 -0.79 -16.15 -5.54
C GLU A 72 -2.14 -16.26 -4.83
N ASN A 73 -3.22 -15.84 -5.49
CA ASN A 73 -4.57 -15.95 -4.95
C ASN A 73 -5.21 -17.33 -5.25
N ALA A 74 -6.46 -17.54 -4.86
CA ALA A 74 -7.15 -18.82 -5.03
C ALA A 74 -7.24 -19.31 -6.49
N ASN A 75 -7.28 -18.36 -7.44
CA ASN A 75 -7.39 -18.60 -8.89
C ASN A 75 -6.03 -18.67 -9.60
N GLY A 76 -4.92 -18.56 -8.88
CA GLY A 76 -3.57 -18.55 -9.46
C GLY A 76 -3.12 -17.18 -9.98
N VAL A 77 -3.94 -16.14 -9.84
CA VAL A 77 -3.60 -14.76 -10.22
C VAL A 77 -2.63 -14.19 -9.19
N TYR A 78 -1.61 -13.48 -9.66
CA TYR A 78 -0.61 -12.84 -8.81
C TYR A 78 -1.07 -11.45 -8.37
N GLU A 79 -0.92 -11.14 -7.08
CA GLU A 79 -1.10 -9.80 -6.53
C GLU A 79 0.27 -9.25 -6.11
N LEU A 80 0.65 -8.09 -6.63
CA LEU A 80 1.92 -7.45 -6.29
C LEU A 80 1.88 -6.90 -4.86
N ILE A 81 2.84 -7.32 -4.03
CA ILE A 81 2.95 -6.86 -2.64
C ILE A 81 4.22 -6.03 -2.38
N ASP A 82 5.30 -6.24 -3.14
CA ASP A 82 6.49 -5.39 -3.11
C ASP A 82 7.06 -5.19 -4.51
N GLY A 83 7.61 -4.00 -4.76
CA GLY A 83 8.21 -3.64 -6.04
C GLY A 83 7.32 -2.84 -6.98
N LEU A 84 6.25 -2.23 -6.44
CA LEU A 84 5.34 -1.37 -7.20
C LEU A 84 6.07 -0.35 -8.07
N GLN A 85 7.02 0.40 -7.50
CA GLN A 85 7.77 1.43 -8.23
C GLN A 85 8.63 0.84 -9.36
N ARG A 86 9.21 -0.35 -9.16
CA ARG A 86 10.05 -1.01 -10.16
C ARG A 86 9.21 -1.44 -11.37
N ILE A 87 8.12 -2.16 -11.10
CA ILE A 87 7.25 -2.68 -12.17
C ILE A 87 6.57 -1.51 -12.88
N SER A 88 5.99 -0.57 -12.13
CA SER A 88 5.26 0.56 -12.73
C SER A 88 6.15 1.42 -13.60
N THR A 89 7.41 1.64 -13.20
CA THR A 89 8.39 2.38 -14.01
C THR A 89 8.63 1.70 -15.37
N VAL A 90 8.85 0.39 -15.38
CA VAL A 90 9.16 -0.32 -16.62
C VAL A 90 7.93 -0.43 -17.51
N LEU A 91 6.74 -0.68 -16.93
CA LEU A 91 5.48 -0.65 -17.66
C LEU A 91 5.20 0.74 -18.24
N GLN A 92 5.38 1.81 -17.45
CA GLN A 92 5.24 3.19 -17.91
C GLN A 92 6.19 3.52 -19.07
N PHE A 93 7.42 2.99 -19.02
CA PHE A 93 8.39 3.19 -20.09
C PHE A 93 7.99 2.41 -21.35
N PHE A 94 7.52 1.16 -21.23
CA PHE A 94 7.07 0.36 -22.37
C PHE A 94 5.85 0.94 -23.07
N ASP A 95 4.81 1.21 -22.29
CA ASP A 95 3.54 1.71 -22.74
C ASP A 95 2.83 2.41 -21.57
N SER A 96 2.90 3.74 -21.55
CA SER A 96 2.33 4.53 -20.47
C SER A 96 0.80 4.42 -20.37
N ARG A 97 0.13 3.98 -21.44
CA ARG A 97 -1.33 3.78 -21.47
C ARG A 97 -1.77 2.65 -20.55
N VAL A 98 -0.91 1.66 -20.32
CA VAL A 98 -1.18 0.53 -19.41
C VAL A 98 -1.49 0.99 -17.99
N LEU A 99 -0.91 2.11 -17.58
CA LEU A 99 -1.10 2.71 -16.25
C LEU A 99 -1.86 4.04 -16.30
N SER A 100 -2.38 4.45 -17.46
CA SER A 100 -2.99 5.77 -17.68
C SER A 100 -2.06 6.93 -17.25
N LEU A 101 -0.77 6.82 -17.57
CA LEU A 101 0.27 7.81 -17.25
C LEU A 101 0.80 8.47 -18.53
N ASP A 102 1.46 9.61 -18.35
CA ASP A 102 2.26 10.21 -19.42
C ASP A 102 3.50 9.36 -19.76
N PRO A 103 3.96 9.36 -21.03
CA PRO A 103 5.16 8.66 -21.44
C PRO A 103 6.39 9.10 -20.64
N LEU A 104 7.10 8.14 -20.04
CA LEU A 104 8.32 8.42 -19.30
C LEU A 104 9.44 8.84 -20.28
N THR A 105 9.92 10.07 -20.12
CA THR A 105 11.13 10.57 -20.78
C THR A 105 12.28 10.49 -19.78
N LEU A 106 13.35 9.81 -20.17
CA LEU A 106 14.47 9.57 -19.27
C LEU A 106 15.19 10.88 -18.92
N SER A 107 15.55 11.06 -17.66
CA SER A 107 16.30 12.22 -17.16
C SER A 107 17.13 11.83 -15.93
N GLY A 108 18.30 12.44 -15.76
CA GLY A 108 19.19 12.14 -14.62
C GLY A 108 19.96 10.82 -14.75
N CYS A 109 20.07 10.26 -15.97
CA CYS A 109 20.98 9.17 -16.28
C CYS A 109 22.43 9.69 -16.23
N ASP A 110 23.25 9.12 -15.35
CA ASP A 110 24.59 9.60 -15.03
C ASP A 110 25.72 8.77 -15.66
N ILE A 111 25.47 7.48 -15.91
CA ILE A 111 26.43 6.57 -16.56
C ILE A 111 26.39 6.75 -18.09
N ILE A 112 25.20 6.70 -18.69
CA ILE A 112 24.94 6.84 -20.13
C ILE A 112 24.10 8.10 -20.35
N LYS A 113 24.79 9.24 -20.42
CA LYS A 113 24.15 10.57 -20.55
C LYS A 113 23.28 10.72 -21.79
N ASP A 114 23.57 9.97 -22.86
CA ASP A 114 22.80 9.99 -24.12
C ASP A 114 21.39 9.37 -23.99
N LEU A 115 21.10 8.68 -22.89
CA LEU A 115 19.75 8.23 -22.56
C LEU A 115 18.84 9.40 -22.14
N ASN A 116 19.39 10.51 -21.64
CA ASN A 116 18.60 11.65 -21.23
C ASN A 116 17.82 12.23 -22.42
N GLY A 117 16.54 12.50 -22.23
CA GLY A 117 15.61 12.96 -23.26
C GLY A 117 15.04 11.85 -24.14
N LYS A 118 15.42 10.58 -23.95
CA LYS A 118 14.88 9.45 -24.73
C LYS A 118 13.62 8.89 -24.09
N LYS A 119 12.64 8.54 -24.93
CA LYS A 119 11.52 7.65 -24.61
C LYS A 119 11.83 6.25 -25.13
N PHE A 120 11.00 5.26 -24.77
CA PHE A 120 11.19 3.89 -25.22
C PHE A 120 11.22 3.77 -26.75
N GLU A 121 10.34 4.48 -27.45
CA GLU A 121 10.27 4.46 -28.92
C GLU A 121 11.51 5.06 -29.61
N ASP A 122 12.23 5.96 -28.93
CA ASP A 122 13.46 6.57 -29.44
C ASP A 122 14.66 5.61 -29.39
N LEU A 123 14.53 4.49 -28.69
CA LEU A 123 15.60 3.50 -28.54
C LEU A 123 15.68 2.57 -29.77
N PRO A 124 16.90 2.21 -30.22
CA PRO A 124 17.09 1.15 -31.20
C PRO A 124 16.36 -0.13 -30.81
N LEU A 125 15.89 -0.89 -31.81
CA LEU A 125 15.15 -2.13 -31.59
C LEU A 125 15.92 -3.10 -30.67
N SER A 126 17.25 -3.18 -30.80
CA SER A 126 18.10 -4.01 -29.95
C SER A 126 17.99 -3.65 -28.46
N LEU A 127 17.97 -2.37 -28.11
CA LEU A 127 17.83 -1.91 -26.73
C LEU A 127 16.40 -2.10 -26.21
N ARG A 128 15.39 -1.83 -27.04
CA ARG A 128 13.99 -2.12 -26.68
C ARG A 128 13.77 -3.59 -26.37
N LEU A 129 14.32 -4.48 -27.20
CA LEU A 129 14.27 -5.92 -27.00
C LEU A 129 15.07 -6.35 -25.77
N ARG A 130 16.20 -5.70 -25.49
CA ARG A 130 16.97 -5.95 -24.26
C ARG A 130 16.10 -5.70 -23.03
N ILE A 131 15.51 -4.51 -22.90
CA ILE A 131 14.66 -4.20 -21.73
C ILE A 131 13.48 -5.18 -21.64
N LYS A 132 12.81 -5.51 -22.75
CA LYS A 132 11.69 -6.48 -22.77
C LYS A 132 12.10 -7.88 -22.31
N ARG A 133 13.33 -8.31 -22.60
CA ARG A 133 13.84 -9.65 -22.27
C ARG A 133 14.58 -9.71 -20.94
N SER A 134 14.96 -8.57 -20.37
CA SER A 134 15.53 -8.52 -19.02
C SER A 134 14.54 -9.09 -18.02
N SER A 135 15.04 -10.00 -17.18
CA SER A 135 14.26 -10.70 -16.16
C SER A 135 14.37 -10.03 -14.80
N LEU A 136 13.28 -10.07 -14.04
CA LEU A 136 13.19 -9.62 -12.68
C LEU A 136 12.88 -10.82 -11.78
N ARG A 137 13.75 -11.05 -10.79
CA ARG A 137 13.53 -12.10 -9.78
C ARG A 137 12.22 -11.80 -9.06
N THR A 138 11.32 -12.77 -9.09
CA THR A 138 9.98 -12.70 -8.53
C THR A 138 9.81 -13.81 -7.51
N ILE A 139 9.58 -13.43 -6.25
CA ILE A 139 9.28 -14.37 -5.18
C ILE A 139 7.76 -14.48 -5.06
N VAL A 140 7.24 -15.65 -5.44
CA VAL A 140 5.82 -15.99 -5.36
C VAL A 140 5.54 -16.63 -4.02
N ILE A 141 4.73 -15.98 -3.21
CA ILE A 141 4.17 -16.57 -1.99
C ILE A 141 2.93 -17.37 -2.41
N LYS A 142 3.03 -18.69 -2.29
CA LYS A 142 1.99 -19.61 -2.74
C LYS A 142 0.74 -19.52 -1.87
N ARG A 143 -0.43 -19.70 -2.50
CA ARG A 143 -1.75 -19.69 -1.83
C ARG A 143 -1.88 -20.69 -0.69
N GLN A 144 -1.11 -21.78 -0.71
CA GLN A 144 -1.08 -22.80 0.34
C GLN A 144 -0.38 -22.32 1.62
N SER A 145 0.27 -21.16 1.61
CA SER A 145 0.87 -20.56 2.80
C SER A 145 -0.21 -20.08 3.77
N LYS A 146 -0.03 -20.35 5.06
CA LYS A 146 -1.00 -19.90 6.09
C LYS A 146 -1.13 -18.37 6.06
N SER A 147 -2.38 -17.86 6.08
CA SER A 147 -2.68 -16.41 5.99
C SER A 147 -1.85 -15.56 6.95
N PHE A 148 -1.78 -15.99 8.21
CA PHE A 148 -1.02 -15.30 9.25
C PHE A 148 0.49 -15.19 8.93
N LEU A 149 1.08 -16.20 8.28
CA LEU A 149 2.50 -16.13 7.93
C LEU A 149 2.76 -15.31 6.66
N ARG A 150 1.79 -15.26 5.72
CA ARG A 150 1.84 -14.32 4.60
C ARG A 150 1.84 -12.88 5.11
N TYR A 151 0.94 -12.60 6.06
CA TYR A 151 0.85 -11.35 6.81
C TYR A 151 2.19 -10.99 7.49
N GLU A 152 2.74 -11.90 8.30
CA GLU A 152 4.02 -11.67 9.01
C GLU A 152 5.20 -11.46 8.05
N MET A 153 5.27 -12.22 6.96
CA MET A 153 6.31 -12.06 5.94
C MET A 153 6.23 -10.66 5.30
N PHE A 154 5.03 -10.23 4.91
CA PHE A 154 4.83 -8.91 4.31
C PHE A 154 5.19 -7.77 5.30
N LYS A 155 4.79 -7.88 6.58
CA LYS A 155 5.22 -6.91 7.60
C LYS A 155 6.73 -6.84 7.69
N ARG A 156 7.41 -7.98 7.84
CA ARG A 156 8.88 -8.02 8.00
C ARG A 156 9.62 -7.45 6.79
N LEU A 157 9.14 -7.72 5.57
CA LEU A 157 9.67 -7.12 4.34
C LEU A 157 9.58 -5.59 4.38
N ASN A 158 8.52 -5.04 4.97
CA ASN A 158 8.22 -3.60 5.00
C ASN A 158 8.51 -2.94 6.37
N THR A 159 9.14 -3.60 7.34
CA THR A 159 9.52 -2.95 8.60
C THR A 159 11.02 -2.63 8.68
N GLY A 160 11.85 -3.18 7.80
CA GLY A 160 13.31 -3.06 7.84
C GLY A 160 13.94 -1.91 7.04
N GLY A 161 13.15 -1.01 6.47
CA GLY A 161 13.66 0.12 5.63
C GLY A 161 12.62 0.69 4.65
N SER A 162 11.35 0.70 5.04
CA SER A 162 10.20 0.82 4.13
C SER A 162 9.88 2.22 3.62
N ILE A 163 9.34 2.25 2.40
CA ILE A 163 8.70 3.38 1.71
C ILE A 163 7.18 3.43 1.98
N LEU A 164 6.58 2.32 2.45
CA LEU A 164 5.17 2.24 2.83
C LEU A 164 4.93 2.80 4.23
N SER A 165 3.85 3.56 4.39
CA SER A 165 3.36 4.02 5.68
C SER A 165 2.81 2.83 6.52
N PRO A 166 2.73 2.97 7.85
CA PRO A 166 2.10 1.95 8.69
C PRO A 166 0.68 1.57 8.26
N GLN A 167 -0.16 2.55 7.88
CA GLN A 167 -1.52 2.27 7.42
C GLN A 167 -1.55 1.52 6.09
N GLU A 168 -0.62 1.83 5.19
CA GLU A 168 -0.49 1.10 3.92
C GLU A 168 -0.12 -0.37 4.14
N ILE A 169 0.76 -0.61 5.12
CA ILE A 169 1.09 -1.96 5.55
C ILE A 169 -0.18 -2.65 6.09
N ARG A 170 -0.94 -2.00 6.97
CA ARG A 170 -2.21 -2.53 7.51
C ARG A 170 -3.20 -2.91 6.43
N ASN A 171 -3.43 -2.03 5.45
CA ASN A 171 -4.36 -2.25 4.34
C ASN A 171 -4.00 -3.50 3.54
N CYS A 172 -2.74 -3.59 3.09
CA CYS A 172 -2.25 -4.76 2.38
C CYS A 172 -2.35 -6.02 3.24
N SER A 173 -1.96 -5.91 4.50
CA SER A 173 -1.96 -7.02 5.43
C SER A 173 -3.38 -7.54 5.72
N SER A 174 -4.38 -6.66 5.78
CA SER A 174 -5.79 -7.03 5.97
C SER A 174 -6.27 -7.93 4.83
N ARG A 175 -6.03 -7.54 3.58
CA ARG A 175 -6.43 -8.35 2.40
C ARG A 175 -5.75 -9.73 2.38
N MET A 176 -4.54 -9.85 2.95
CA MET A 176 -3.85 -11.14 3.05
C MET A 176 -4.50 -12.12 4.03
N LEU A 177 -5.38 -11.66 4.93
CA LEU A 177 -6.09 -12.49 5.91
C LEU A 177 -7.40 -13.10 5.38
N GLY A 178 -7.63 -13.06 4.06
CA GLY A 178 -8.75 -13.73 3.39
C GLY A 178 -9.96 -12.81 3.18
N GLU A 179 -11.12 -13.40 2.89
CA GLU A 179 -12.34 -12.64 2.52
C GLU A 179 -12.76 -11.64 3.59
N GLY A 180 -12.77 -12.02 4.87
CA GLY A 180 -13.11 -11.10 5.95
C GLY A 180 -12.15 -9.93 6.10
N GLY A 181 -10.87 -10.10 5.73
CA GLY A 181 -9.91 -9.00 5.72
C GLY A 181 -10.04 -8.09 4.50
N ALA A 182 -10.47 -8.62 3.35
CA ALA A 182 -10.85 -7.80 2.20
C ALA A 182 -12.12 -7.00 2.48
N GLU A 183 -13.11 -7.60 3.14
CA GLU A 183 -14.35 -6.95 3.57
C GLU A 183 -14.09 -5.82 4.57
N PHE A 184 -13.25 -6.07 5.59
CA PHE A 184 -12.88 -5.03 6.56
C PHE A 184 -12.12 -3.86 5.91
N TYR A 185 -11.23 -4.16 4.95
CA TYR A 185 -10.55 -3.11 4.19
C TYR A 185 -11.53 -2.28 3.36
N ALA A 186 -12.45 -2.92 2.64
CA ALA A 186 -13.48 -2.22 1.87
C ALA A 186 -14.37 -1.36 2.78
N PHE A 187 -14.72 -1.86 3.96
CA PHE A 187 -15.46 -1.12 4.97
C PHE A 187 -14.74 0.19 5.38
N LEU A 188 -13.44 0.14 5.67
CA LEU A 188 -12.68 1.36 5.99
C LEU A 188 -12.69 2.35 4.82
N GLN A 189 -12.52 1.87 3.59
CA GLN A 189 -12.57 2.71 2.39
C GLN A 189 -13.95 3.32 2.14
N ASP A 190 -15.03 2.61 2.44
CA ASP A 190 -16.37 3.17 2.30
C ASP A 190 -16.58 4.35 3.26
N LEU A 191 -16.08 4.22 4.49
CA LEU A 191 -16.20 5.26 5.51
C LEU A 191 -15.36 6.50 5.18
N THR A 192 -14.17 6.34 4.58
CA THR A 192 -13.43 7.50 4.07
C THR A 192 -14.16 8.22 2.94
N ASN A 193 -15.08 7.54 2.25
CA ASN A 193 -15.92 8.13 1.22
C ASN A 193 -17.20 8.81 1.74
N HIS A 194 -17.52 8.69 3.03
CA HIS A 194 -18.67 9.36 3.64
C HIS A 194 -18.54 10.88 3.51
N PRO A 195 -19.55 11.61 2.95
CA PRO A 195 -19.42 13.04 2.64
C PRO A 195 -19.04 13.90 3.86
N SER A 196 -19.64 13.65 5.02
CA SER A 196 -19.37 14.39 6.25
C SER A 196 -17.98 14.13 6.80
N PHE A 197 -17.48 12.89 6.66
CA PHE A 197 -16.10 12.57 7.00
C PHE A 197 -15.13 13.32 6.09
N LYS A 198 -15.32 13.26 4.76
CA LYS A 198 -14.48 14.00 3.80
C LYS A 198 -14.46 15.50 4.06
N LEU A 199 -15.60 16.10 4.40
CA LEU A 199 -15.66 17.53 4.67
C LEU A 199 -14.83 17.89 5.92
N THR A 200 -15.02 17.14 7.00
CA THR A 200 -14.38 17.42 8.29
C THR A 200 -12.89 17.09 8.29
N THR A 201 -12.45 16.14 7.46
CA THR A 201 -11.04 15.76 7.31
C THR A 201 -10.33 16.40 6.11
N SER A 202 -10.98 17.31 5.38
CA SER A 202 -10.44 18.00 4.20
C SER A 202 -9.14 18.80 4.42
N THR A 203 -8.78 19.07 5.68
CA THR A 203 -7.57 19.80 6.07
C THR A 203 -6.37 18.88 6.38
N ILE A 204 -6.49 17.57 6.14
CA ILE A 204 -5.36 16.64 6.16
C ILE A 204 -4.28 17.09 5.17
N SER A 205 -3.00 16.90 5.51
CA SER A 205 -1.91 17.27 4.61
C SER A 205 -1.88 16.33 3.39
N GLU A 206 -1.39 16.82 2.25
CA GLU A 206 -1.22 15.98 1.05
C GLU A 206 -0.32 14.78 1.33
N VAL A 207 0.73 14.97 2.14
CA VAL A 207 1.65 13.89 2.53
C VAL A 207 0.94 12.81 3.34
N ASP A 208 0.09 13.19 4.29
CA ASP A 208 -0.66 12.22 5.11
C ASP A 208 -1.73 11.53 4.28
N ALA A 209 -2.44 12.25 3.40
CA ALA A 209 -3.41 11.67 2.48
C ALA A 209 -2.74 10.63 1.55
N ASP A 210 -1.57 10.94 1.01
CA ASP A 210 -0.76 10.02 0.18
C ASP A 210 -0.26 8.78 0.96
N GLN A 211 -0.26 8.85 2.28
CA GLN A 211 0.11 7.76 3.20
C GLN A 211 -1.10 7.06 3.83
N LYS A 212 -2.31 7.35 3.34
CA LYS A 212 -3.57 6.81 3.85
C LYS A 212 -3.90 7.22 5.28
N GLY A 213 -3.55 8.45 5.61
CA GLY A 213 -3.87 9.06 6.90
C GLY A 213 -5.38 9.16 7.13
N ASP A 214 -6.20 9.31 6.08
CA ASP A 214 -7.67 9.29 6.17
C ASP A 214 -8.20 7.91 6.61
N GLU A 215 -7.70 6.82 6.02
CA GLU A 215 -8.02 5.46 6.44
C GLU A 215 -7.49 5.17 7.86
N GLU A 216 -6.32 5.74 8.23
CA GLU A 216 -5.81 5.65 9.60
C GLU A 216 -6.72 6.39 10.59
N LEU A 217 -7.28 7.55 10.23
CA LEU A 217 -8.23 8.28 11.09
C LEU A 217 -9.50 7.46 11.34
N VAL A 218 -10.05 6.80 10.32
CA VAL A 218 -11.18 5.88 10.49
C VAL A 218 -10.81 4.75 11.46
N LEU A 219 -9.64 4.13 11.28
CA LEU A 219 -9.18 3.07 12.17
C LEU A 219 -8.96 3.56 13.60
N ARG A 220 -8.42 4.78 13.78
CA ARG A 220 -8.21 5.43 15.08
C ARG A 220 -9.53 5.67 15.82
N PHE A 221 -10.57 6.10 15.12
CA PHE A 221 -11.89 6.27 15.73
C PHE A 221 -12.37 4.95 16.38
N PHE A 222 -12.35 3.86 15.61
CA PHE A 222 -12.79 2.57 16.12
C PHE A 222 -11.88 2.02 17.21
N ALA A 223 -10.55 2.16 17.06
CA ALA A 223 -9.61 1.74 18.09
C ALA A 223 -9.86 2.50 19.39
N ALA A 224 -10.11 3.81 19.31
CA ALA A 224 -10.36 4.62 20.48
C ALA A 224 -11.69 4.31 21.16
N LYS A 225 -12.74 4.05 20.37
CA LYS A 225 -14.05 3.64 20.86
C LYS A 225 -14.06 2.25 21.49
N ASN A 226 -13.42 1.28 20.84
CA ASN A 226 -13.59 -0.15 21.13
C ASN A 226 -12.39 -0.80 21.81
N TYR A 227 -11.22 -0.14 21.84
CA TYR A 227 -9.96 -0.74 22.28
C TYR A 227 -9.03 0.27 22.99
N GLN A 228 -9.60 1.25 23.68
CA GLN A 228 -8.86 2.29 24.42
C GLN A 228 -7.86 1.69 25.43
N ASP A 229 -8.27 0.65 26.17
CA ASP A 229 -7.45 -0.02 27.18
C ASP A 229 -6.22 -0.73 26.62
N GLY A 230 -6.22 -0.99 25.31
CA GLY A 230 -5.10 -1.56 24.57
C GLY A 230 -3.97 -0.57 24.31
N TYR A 231 -4.17 0.74 24.50
CA TYR A 231 -3.13 1.72 24.23
C TYR A 231 -2.00 1.66 25.27
N ARG A 232 -0.76 1.54 24.78
CA ARG A 232 0.46 1.43 25.61
C ARG A 232 1.51 2.51 25.29
N GLY A 233 1.09 3.63 24.68
CA GLY A 233 1.98 4.76 24.36
C GLY A 233 2.57 4.74 22.95
N ASN A 234 2.27 3.71 22.13
CA ASN A 234 2.63 3.65 20.72
C ASN A 234 1.38 3.45 19.87
N ILE A 235 1.03 4.48 19.07
CA ILE A 235 -0.16 4.46 18.22
C ILE A 235 -0.04 3.39 17.13
N ARG A 236 1.16 3.20 16.58
CA ARG A 236 1.37 2.22 15.53
C ARG A 236 1.03 0.82 16.01
N ASP A 237 1.63 0.42 17.13
CA ASP A 237 1.45 -0.92 17.69
C ASP A 237 0.00 -1.11 18.15
N TRP A 238 -0.60 -0.07 18.73
CA TRP A 238 -2.00 -0.10 19.16
C TRP A 238 -2.99 -0.35 18.01
N LEU A 239 -2.82 0.36 16.88
CA LEU A 239 -3.67 0.17 15.70
C LEU A 239 -3.40 -1.17 15.00
N ASP A 240 -2.14 -1.62 14.98
CA ASP A 240 -1.76 -2.94 14.46
C ASP A 240 -2.46 -4.04 15.27
N GLU A 241 -2.36 -3.99 16.61
CA GLU A 241 -2.98 -4.94 17.53
C GLU A 241 -4.52 -4.91 17.45
N TYR A 242 -5.11 -3.72 17.35
CA TYR A 242 -6.56 -3.56 17.21
C TYR A 242 -7.07 -4.23 15.93
N MET A 243 -6.48 -3.89 14.78
CA MET A 243 -6.84 -4.46 13.50
C MET A 243 -6.61 -5.98 13.47
N GLU A 244 -5.46 -6.45 13.98
CA GLU A 244 -5.20 -7.89 14.09
C GLU A 244 -6.24 -8.60 14.96
N SER A 245 -6.69 -7.99 16.06
CA SER A 245 -7.68 -8.58 16.96
C SER A 245 -9.04 -8.75 16.30
N ILE A 246 -9.47 -7.80 15.47
CA ILE A 246 -10.69 -7.93 14.64
C ILE A 246 -10.52 -9.04 13.62
N LEU A 247 -9.45 -8.97 12.82
CA LEU A 247 -9.24 -9.87 11.68
C LEU A 247 -9.00 -11.32 12.09
N LEU A 248 -8.42 -11.53 13.28
CA LEU A 248 -8.22 -12.86 13.88
C LEU A 248 -9.39 -13.30 14.76
N LYS A 249 -10.52 -12.57 14.74
CA LYS A 249 -11.75 -12.86 15.50
C LYS A 249 -11.50 -13.00 17.02
N ARG A 250 -10.57 -12.22 17.54
CA ARG A 250 -10.30 -12.09 18.99
C ARG A 250 -11.14 -10.98 19.62
N LEU A 251 -11.59 -10.03 18.80
CA LEU A 251 -12.46 -8.92 19.17
C LEU A 251 -13.65 -8.92 18.21
N ASP A 252 -14.87 -8.93 18.75
CA ASP A 252 -16.10 -8.87 17.97
C ASP A 252 -16.27 -7.45 17.40
N PHE A 253 -16.51 -7.36 16.10
CA PHE A 253 -16.70 -6.09 15.39
C PHE A 253 -17.87 -6.23 14.41
N ASN A 254 -18.98 -5.53 14.67
CA ASN A 254 -20.16 -5.58 13.82
C ASN A 254 -20.14 -4.43 12.82
N LEU A 255 -19.86 -4.73 11.54
CA LEU A 255 -19.69 -3.72 10.49
C LEU A 255 -20.88 -2.76 10.37
N ASP A 256 -22.12 -3.26 10.47
CA ASP A 256 -23.32 -2.43 10.29
C ASP A 256 -23.55 -1.46 11.47
N SER A 257 -23.41 -1.97 12.71
CA SER A 257 -23.53 -1.13 13.91
C SER A 257 -22.45 -0.06 13.95
N GLU A 258 -21.21 -0.47 13.66
CA GLU A 258 -20.04 0.42 13.67
C GLU A 258 -20.11 1.48 12.57
N ARG A 259 -20.68 1.12 11.41
CA ARG A 259 -20.98 2.09 10.34
C ARG A 259 -21.99 3.15 10.80
N GLY A 260 -23.08 2.72 11.45
CA GLY A 260 -24.10 3.63 11.96
C GLY A 260 -23.51 4.64 12.94
N ASP A 261 -22.78 4.15 13.94
CA ASP A 261 -22.16 5.00 14.96
C ASP A 261 -21.15 5.99 14.35
N PHE A 262 -20.36 5.56 13.37
CA PHE A 262 -19.43 6.42 12.64
C PHE A 262 -20.17 7.52 11.86
N CYS A 263 -21.15 7.14 11.04
CA CYS A 263 -21.87 8.08 10.18
C CYS A 263 -22.63 9.12 11.01
N ASP A 264 -23.35 8.70 12.05
CA ASP A 264 -24.12 9.60 12.92
C ASP A 264 -23.23 10.63 13.61
N LEU A 265 -22.07 10.20 14.11
CA LEU A 265 -21.09 11.10 14.71
C LEU A 265 -20.54 12.10 13.70
N PHE A 266 -20.07 11.65 12.53
CA PHE A 266 -19.46 12.55 11.55
C PHE A 266 -20.47 13.49 10.91
N ASP A 267 -21.73 13.08 10.78
CA ASP A 267 -22.82 13.98 10.35
C ASP A 267 -23.04 15.10 11.38
N LEU A 268 -23.03 14.78 12.68
CA LEU A 268 -23.11 15.78 13.75
C LEU A 268 -21.88 16.70 13.77
N VAL A 269 -20.67 16.16 13.68
CA VAL A 269 -19.43 16.95 13.67
C VAL A 269 -19.39 17.87 12.45
N SER A 270 -19.81 17.37 11.29
CA SER A 270 -19.92 18.15 10.06
C SER A 270 -20.92 19.29 10.19
N ASP A 271 -22.12 19.05 10.76
CA ASP A 271 -23.13 20.09 10.99
C ASP A 271 -22.64 21.18 11.96
N LYS A 272 -21.92 20.81 13.01
CA LYS A 272 -21.50 21.76 14.06
C LYS A 272 -20.20 22.49 13.75
N LEU A 273 -19.22 21.80 13.19
CA LEU A 273 -17.86 22.30 13.06
C LEU A 273 -17.38 22.36 11.60
N GLY A 274 -17.94 21.54 10.71
CA GLY A 274 -17.57 21.50 9.30
C GLY A 274 -16.07 21.33 9.08
N VAL A 275 -15.49 22.12 8.18
CA VAL A 275 -14.06 22.02 7.79
C VAL A 275 -13.07 22.37 8.90
N THR A 276 -13.53 23.02 9.98
CA THR A 276 -12.67 23.43 11.10
C THR A 276 -12.73 22.46 12.27
N ALA A 277 -13.39 21.30 12.11
CA ALA A 277 -13.57 20.30 13.17
C ALA A 277 -12.27 19.93 13.88
N PHE A 278 -11.19 19.70 13.14
CA PHE A 278 -9.97 19.11 13.70
C PHE A 278 -8.73 20.00 13.58
N VAL A 279 -8.91 21.30 13.41
CA VAL A 279 -7.81 22.26 13.29
C VAL A 279 -7.56 23.02 14.59
N LYS A 280 -6.33 23.51 14.76
CA LYS A 280 -6.00 24.37 15.89
C LYS A 280 -6.58 25.76 15.69
N PHE A 281 -6.94 26.44 16.77
CA PHE A 281 -7.38 27.82 16.75
C PHE A 281 -6.36 28.74 17.41
N ARG A 282 -6.09 29.90 16.79
CA ARG A 282 -5.36 31.02 17.41
C ARG A 282 -6.30 32.21 17.47
N GLY A 283 -6.92 32.44 18.64
CA GLY A 283 -8.07 33.33 18.74
C GLY A 283 -9.27 32.72 18.02
N ALA A 284 -9.95 33.48 17.16
CA ALA A 284 -11.10 33.01 16.39
C ALA A 284 -10.72 32.39 15.02
N ALA A 285 -9.43 32.43 14.64
CA ALA A 285 -8.98 31.96 13.33
C ALA A 285 -8.47 30.51 13.39
N PRO A 286 -8.88 29.62 12.46
CA PRO A 286 -8.30 28.30 12.30
C PRO A 286 -6.87 28.41 11.75
N VAL A 287 -5.97 27.54 12.22
CA VAL A 287 -4.54 27.52 11.84
C VAL A 287 -4.05 26.09 11.67
N GLY A 288 -3.37 25.85 10.55
CA GLY A 288 -2.77 24.56 10.24
C GLY A 288 -3.76 23.55 9.66
N GLY A 289 -3.30 22.31 9.53
CA GLY A 289 -4.13 21.19 9.08
C GLY A 289 -4.74 20.40 10.24
N LEU A 290 -5.38 19.29 9.88
CA LEU A 290 -5.94 18.33 10.82
C LEU A 290 -4.88 17.89 11.85
N ALA A 291 -5.22 18.00 13.13
CA ALA A 291 -4.37 17.57 14.22
C ALA A 291 -4.95 16.29 14.86
N PRO A 292 -4.24 15.15 14.83
CA PRO A 292 -4.76 13.86 15.33
C PRO A 292 -5.29 13.90 16.78
N ALA A 293 -4.65 14.68 17.65
CA ALA A 293 -5.11 14.83 19.04
C ALA A 293 -6.48 15.50 19.15
N TYR A 294 -6.82 16.43 18.24
CA TYR A 294 -8.14 17.08 18.21
C TYR A 294 -9.18 16.15 17.63
N TYR A 295 -8.80 15.38 16.62
CA TYR A 295 -9.63 14.32 16.06
C TYR A 295 -10.04 13.32 17.14
N GLU A 296 -9.08 12.76 17.87
CA GLU A 296 -9.36 11.81 18.96
C GLU A 296 -10.22 12.45 20.05
N ALA A 297 -9.91 13.67 20.48
CA ALA A 297 -10.67 14.34 21.55
C ALA A 297 -12.13 14.70 21.18
N ILE A 298 -12.45 14.86 19.90
CA ILE A 298 -13.80 15.21 19.43
C ILE A 298 -14.63 13.98 19.09
N THR A 299 -13.95 12.88 18.72
CA THR A 299 -14.61 11.67 18.20
C THR A 299 -14.89 10.61 19.26
N ILE A 300 -14.43 10.80 20.50
CA ILE A 300 -14.61 9.91 21.67
C ILE A 300 -15.38 10.68 22.74
#